data_AF-A0A959CXC3-F1
#
_entry.id   AF-A0A959CXC3-F1
#
_cell.length_a   1.000
_cell.length_b   1.000
_cell.length_c   1.000
_cell.angle_alpha   90.00
_cell.angle_beta   90.00
_cell.angle_gamma   90.00
#
_symmetry.space_group_name_H-M   'P 1'
#
loop_
_entity.id
_entity.type
_entity.pdbx_description
1 polymer ?
#
loop_
_entity_poly.entity_id
_entity_poly.type
_entity_poly.pdbx_seq_one_letter_code
_entity_poly.pdbx_strand_id
1 'polypeptide(L)'
;MLRHSVLTTLFLFLLGWLYPTPIASNCRTKPPFSGYSFINPLIMNPELNGAPFFVDFDALERYYQRKGNPQIQGNVEEWYERFCEVPRFQDIGVLVYQSSIADLEQLESAIRSPSVPISYRLRENTFAKYLQRNKCVETVRYLIFAKQCEPYVIKNDAWKDAPNTARQRMQELIEAGLQAFRRTKSHYIRLRYAYQIIRLAHYSQQYRHVLELYDYLMPKIDNDPSILEYWIMGHRAGALMALGERVEAAYLFSRIFENCPSKRESAYRSFSIKTDEEWKACLLRCQSDQERATLYAIRANNPRSKLLVEMRNIYSLEPNSPYLDLLLIQEMKRLEKHLLGVSFNDKRRRNEYYYNIPSKDDGQRVIELQRFVSQVLDEGLIGEVGLWRLIEGYLSFLSGNYYDARAAFQKARKVIAEKSILDEQLRVFELAMEISSYQAISDSMENRVAYIRQIDNLYEKYEDFTDFTDDKMYKLYKQNGYDGKAFLFQHRVEELKPNPQPNILDELIAICLKPGRTRLEDQLVARGDSTFLNLLLDMKATYLMNNYQFEAALETM
;
A
#
# COMPACT_ATOMS: atom_id res chain seq x y z
N MET A 1 58.17 -33.56 58.56
CA MET A 1 57.78 -32.33 57.82
C MET A 1 57.59 -32.69 56.36
N LEU A 2 56.51 -32.19 55.77
CA LEU A 2 55.82 -32.74 54.61
C LEU A 2 56.63 -32.78 53.31
N ARG A 3 56.55 -33.92 52.62
CA ARG A 3 56.46 -34.04 51.15
C ARG A 3 54.98 -34.07 50.79
N HIS A 4 54.50 -33.24 49.86
CA HIS A 4 53.28 -33.43 49.04
C HIS A 4 53.42 -32.46 47.83
N SER A 5 53.78 -32.97 46.64
CA SER A 5 52.89 -33.32 45.50
C SER A 5 52.29 -32.07 44.82
N VAL A 6 52.83 -31.60 43.69
CA VAL A 6 52.54 -32.09 42.31
C VAL A 6 51.04 -32.19 42.08
N LEU A 7 50.40 -31.12 41.60
CA LEU A 7 49.14 -31.13 40.82
C LEU A 7 48.64 -29.69 40.55
N THR A 8 49.37 -28.87 39.80
CA THR A 8 48.84 -27.57 39.31
C THR A 8 49.46 -27.12 37.97
N THR A 9 49.84 -28.07 37.12
CA THR A 9 50.33 -27.77 35.76
C THR A 9 49.65 -28.63 34.68
N LEU A 10 48.42 -29.06 34.94
CA LEU A 10 47.64 -29.86 33.99
C LEU A 10 46.12 -29.70 34.22
N PHE A 11 45.61 -28.46 34.33
CA PHE A 11 44.16 -28.23 34.36
C PHE A 11 43.73 -26.85 33.81
N LEU A 12 44.49 -26.30 32.85
CA LEU A 12 44.12 -25.07 32.13
C LEU A 12 44.17 -25.22 30.60
N PHE A 13 44.28 -26.46 30.09
CA PHE A 13 44.28 -26.77 28.66
C PHE A 13 43.08 -27.61 28.18
N LEU A 14 42.03 -27.76 28.99
CA LEU A 14 40.87 -28.61 28.64
C LEU A 14 39.51 -28.04 29.10
N LEU A 15 39.36 -26.70 29.17
CA LEU A 15 38.08 -26.04 29.46
C LEU A 15 37.76 -24.85 28.53
N GLY A 16 38.47 -24.74 27.40
CA GLY A 16 38.22 -23.73 26.36
C GLY A 16 37.38 -24.23 25.17
N TRP A 17 36.80 -25.44 25.25
CA TRP A 17 36.15 -26.11 24.11
C TRP A 17 34.71 -26.59 24.41
N LEU A 18 33.99 -25.88 25.28
CA LEU A 18 32.53 -26.04 25.46
C LEU A 18 31.85 -24.70 25.71
N TYR A 19 32.25 -23.65 24.98
CA TYR A 19 31.28 -22.59 24.71
C TYR A 19 30.44 -23.07 23.53
N PRO A 20 29.09 -23.09 23.64
CA PRO A 20 28.29 -23.10 22.43
C PRO A 20 28.72 -21.85 21.68
N THR A 21 29.47 -22.02 20.60
CA THR A 21 29.50 -20.99 19.58
C THR A 21 28.02 -20.76 19.29
N PRO A 22 27.50 -19.53 19.44
CA PRO A 22 26.27 -19.25 18.75
C PRO A 22 26.63 -19.55 17.30
N ILE A 23 26.14 -20.68 16.79
CA ILE A 23 25.81 -20.78 15.39
C ILE A 23 24.80 -19.65 15.25
N ALA A 24 25.31 -18.45 15.01
CA ALA A 24 24.55 -17.37 14.46
C ALA A 24 23.98 -18.03 13.22
N SER A 25 22.70 -18.39 13.30
CA SER A 25 21.94 -18.78 12.16
C SER A 25 22.23 -17.67 11.17
N ASN A 26 23.04 -17.95 10.16
CA ASN A 26 23.24 -17.10 9.01
C ASN A 26 21.91 -17.11 8.24
N CYS A 27 20.85 -16.59 8.87
CA CYS A 27 19.81 -15.89 8.16
C CYS A 27 20.53 -14.69 7.56
N ARG A 28 21.20 -14.91 6.42
CA ARG A 28 21.52 -13.80 5.52
C ARG A 28 20.18 -13.20 5.15
N THR A 29 19.78 -12.18 5.90
CA THR A 29 18.61 -11.39 5.56
C THR A 29 18.83 -10.90 4.14
N LYS A 30 17.90 -11.23 3.26
CA LYS A 30 17.93 -10.76 1.89
C LYS A 30 18.06 -9.22 1.92
N PRO A 31 19.13 -8.64 1.37
CA PRO A 31 19.29 -7.18 1.41
C PRO A 31 18.12 -6.54 0.68
N PRO A 32 17.60 -5.38 1.12
CA PRO A 32 16.46 -4.74 0.49
C PRO A 32 16.71 -4.50 -1.01
N PHE A 33 15.63 -4.55 -1.79
CA PHE A 33 15.68 -4.17 -3.20
C PHE A 33 16.11 -2.70 -3.29
N SER A 34 16.97 -2.37 -4.24
CA SER A 34 17.45 -1.01 -4.46
C SER A 34 17.35 -0.69 -5.94
N GLY A 35 16.42 0.19 -6.25
CA GLY A 35 16.12 0.70 -7.58
C GLY A 35 15.31 1.96 -7.42
N TYR A 36 14.68 2.40 -8.49
CA TYR A 36 14.02 3.69 -8.53
C TYR A 36 12.51 3.50 -8.72
N SER A 37 11.72 4.43 -8.22
CA SER A 37 10.27 4.44 -8.27
C SER A 37 9.78 5.86 -8.51
N PHE A 38 9.20 6.11 -9.68
CA PHE A 38 8.66 7.42 -10.03
C PHE A 38 7.14 7.43 -10.12
N ILE A 39 6.47 6.27 -10.11
CA ILE A 39 5.01 6.19 -10.04
C ILE A 39 4.53 6.67 -8.65
N ASN A 40 3.85 7.81 -8.63
CA ASN A 40 3.20 8.34 -7.45
C ASN A 40 1.99 7.46 -7.09
N PRO A 41 1.95 6.84 -5.90
CA PRO A 41 0.84 5.98 -5.50
C PRO A 41 -0.53 6.68 -5.46
N LEU A 42 -0.58 8.00 -5.37
CA LEU A 42 -1.82 8.77 -5.31
C LEU A 42 -2.49 8.97 -6.67
N ILE A 43 -1.85 8.60 -7.79
CA ILE A 43 -2.53 8.59 -9.10
C ILE A 43 -3.68 7.57 -9.14
N MET A 44 -3.66 6.59 -8.22
CA MET A 44 -4.83 5.76 -7.92
C MET A 44 -5.80 6.61 -7.12
N ASN A 45 -7.00 6.85 -7.65
CA ASN A 45 -8.05 7.50 -6.86
C ASN A 45 -8.37 6.61 -5.63
N PRO A 46 -8.04 7.04 -4.40
CA PRO A 46 -8.21 6.23 -3.20
C PRO A 46 -9.67 6.04 -2.80
N GLU A 47 -10.59 6.79 -3.43
CA GLU A 47 -12.04 6.66 -3.26
C GLU A 47 -12.63 5.54 -4.13
N LEU A 48 -11.87 5.02 -5.12
CA LEU A 48 -12.32 3.89 -5.92
C LEU A 48 -12.47 2.63 -5.05
N ASN A 49 -13.61 1.96 -5.24
CA ASN A 49 -13.92 0.72 -4.56
C ASN A 49 -12.86 -0.33 -4.85
N GLY A 50 -12.08 -0.68 -3.84
CA GLY A 50 -11.04 -1.70 -3.96
C GLY A 50 -9.62 -1.16 -4.09
N ALA A 51 -9.41 0.13 -4.42
CA ALA A 51 -8.07 0.72 -4.62
C ALA A 51 -7.05 0.40 -3.52
N PRO A 52 -7.41 0.41 -2.22
CA PRO A 52 -6.49 0.06 -1.16
C PRO A 52 -5.97 -1.40 -1.25
N PHE A 53 -6.70 -2.33 -1.87
CA PHE A 53 -6.28 -3.74 -2.02
C PHE A 53 -5.31 -3.98 -3.18
N PHE A 54 -5.19 -3.01 -4.10
CA PHE A 54 -4.28 -3.08 -5.25
C PHE A 54 -2.92 -2.41 -4.96
N VAL A 55 -2.79 -1.74 -3.81
CA VAL A 55 -1.50 -1.28 -3.27
C VAL A 55 -0.90 -2.29 -2.31
N ASP A 56 0.40 -2.14 -2.02
CA ASP A 56 1.10 -2.94 -1.01
C ASP A 56 0.30 -2.96 0.31
N PHE A 57 0.30 -4.10 1.00
CA PHE A 57 -0.48 -4.33 2.20
C PHE A 57 -0.10 -3.35 3.33
N ASP A 58 1.16 -2.92 3.38
CA ASP A 58 1.61 -1.88 4.31
C ASP A 58 1.00 -0.50 3.97
N ALA A 59 0.76 -0.22 2.68
CA ALA A 59 0.07 1.00 2.26
C ALA A 59 -1.43 0.94 2.57
N LEU A 60 -2.04 -0.24 2.43
CA LEU A 60 -3.41 -0.55 2.86
C LEU A 60 -3.60 -0.30 4.36
N GLU A 61 -2.70 -0.85 5.17
CA GLU A 61 -2.77 -0.72 6.63
C GLU A 61 -2.58 0.74 7.07
N ARG A 62 -1.60 1.45 6.50
CA ARG A 62 -1.40 2.89 6.76
C ARG A 62 -2.60 3.74 6.33
N TYR A 63 -3.27 3.41 5.22
CA TYR A 63 -4.46 4.12 4.77
C TYR A 63 -5.60 4.01 5.79
N TYR A 64 -5.91 2.80 6.25
CA TYR A 64 -6.98 2.58 7.23
C TYR A 64 -6.62 3.07 8.64
N GLN A 65 -5.35 2.97 9.05
CA GLN A 65 -4.90 3.55 10.34
C GLN A 65 -5.11 5.07 10.38
N ARG A 66 -4.91 5.78 9.26
CA ARG A 66 -5.08 7.24 9.18
C ARG A 66 -6.53 7.69 9.09
N LYS A 67 -7.40 6.93 8.42
CA LYS A 67 -8.84 7.29 8.23
C LYS A 67 -9.76 6.82 9.35
N GLY A 68 -9.27 6.01 10.29
CA GLY A 68 -10.10 5.38 11.31
C GLY A 68 -10.81 4.13 10.78
N ASN A 69 -11.50 3.41 11.66
CA ASN A 69 -12.12 2.13 11.31
C ASN A 69 -13.33 2.35 10.35
N PRO A 70 -13.27 1.88 9.08
CA PRO A 70 -14.35 2.09 8.10
C PRO A 70 -15.69 1.49 8.53
N GLN A 71 -15.65 0.43 9.34
CA GLN A 71 -16.86 -0.17 9.90
C GLN A 71 -17.52 0.72 10.95
N ILE A 72 -16.70 1.39 11.78
CA ILE A 72 -17.22 2.36 12.75
C ILE A 72 -17.80 3.56 12.02
N GLN A 73 -17.01 4.14 11.12
CA GLN A 73 -17.38 5.31 10.34
C GLN A 73 -18.68 5.08 9.56
N GLY A 74 -18.75 4.04 8.71
CA GLY A 74 -19.94 3.79 7.90
C GLY A 74 -21.21 3.53 8.71
N ASN A 75 -21.09 2.93 9.91
CA ASN A 75 -22.24 2.76 10.79
C ASN A 75 -22.69 4.08 11.42
N VAL A 76 -21.75 4.97 11.79
CA VAL A 76 -22.09 6.31 12.30
C VAL A 76 -22.71 7.17 11.19
N GLU A 77 -22.20 7.09 9.95
CA GLU A 77 -22.76 7.74 8.76
C GLU A 77 -24.21 7.31 8.53
N GLU A 78 -24.48 6.00 8.52
CA GLU A 78 -25.87 5.53 8.37
C GLU A 78 -26.77 5.99 9.53
N TRP A 79 -26.30 5.96 10.78
CA TRP A 79 -27.06 6.54 11.90
C TRP A 79 -27.31 8.05 11.73
N TYR A 80 -26.36 8.79 11.17
CA TYR A 80 -26.49 10.22 10.93
C TYR A 80 -27.57 10.51 9.87
N GLU A 81 -27.50 9.82 8.74
CA GLU A 81 -28.49 9.91 7.66
C GLU A 81 -29.90 9.53 8.13
N ARG A 82 -30.01 8.40 8.86
CA ARG A 82 -31.29 7.85 9.34
C ARG A 82 -31.99 8.73 10.37
N PHE A 83 -31.26 9.65 10.98
CA PHE A 83 -31.78 10.61 11.96
C PHE A 83 -31.75 12.04 11.40
N CYS A 84 -31.91 12.15 10.08
CA CYS A 84 -32.08 13.39 9.32
C CYS A 84 -30.92 14.37 9.45
N GLU A 85 -29.70 13.88 9.69
CA GLU A 85 -28.49 14.69 9.78
C GLU A 85 -28.53 15.76 10.90
N VAL A 86 -29.48 15.64 11.83
CA VAL A 86 -29.69 16.60 12.93
C VAL A 86 -28.69 16.40 14.07
N PRO A 87 -28.45 15.17 14.59
CA PRO A 87 -27.48 14.97 15.65
C PRO A 87 -26.05 15.17 15.15
N ARG A 88 -25.17 15.73 15.97
CA ARG A 88 -23.75 15.83 15.60
C ARG A 88 -23.16 14.44 15.39
N PHE A 89 -22.42 14.27 14.29
CA PHE A 89 -21.76 13.01 13.93
C PHE A 89 -20.94 12.39 15.08
N GLN A 90 -20.16 13.21 15.80
CA GLN A 90 -19.36 12.77 16.95
C GLN A 90 -20.23 12.28 18.11
N ASP A 91 -21.36 12.95 18.38
CA ASP A 91 -22.28 12.57 19.46
C ASP A 91 -22.96 11.23 19.20
N ILE A 92 -23.22 10.89 17.93
CA ILE A 92 -23.68 9.56 17.53
C ILE A 92 -22.62 8.51 17.87
N GLY A 93 -21.35 8.77 17.51
CA GLY A 93 -20.24 7.88 17.83
C GLY A 93 -20.10 7.63 19.33
N VAL A 94 -20.20 8.69 20.15
CA VAL A 94 -20.18 8.58 21.62
C VAL A 94 -21.34 7.73 22.14
N LEU A 95 -22.56 7.97 21.65
CA LEU A 95 -23.73 7.23 22.13
C LEU A 95 -23.67 5.74 21.74
N VAL A 96 -23.30 5.44 20.50
CA VAL A 96 -23.30 4.07 19.95
C VAL A 96 -22.11 3.25 20.47
N TYR A 97 -20.91 3.81 20.54
CA TYR A 97 -19.70 3.04 20.83
C TYR A 97 -19.14 3.24 22.23
N GLN A 98 -19.27 4.43 22.83
CA GLN A 98 -18.58 4.76 24.09
C GLN A 98 -19.50 4.72 25.33
N SER A 99 -20.82 4.78 25.14
CA SER A 99 -21.76 4.80 26.26
C SER A 99 -21.93 3.42 26.91
N SER A 100 -22.08 3.40 28.23
CA SER A 100 -22.33 2.16 28.99
C SER A 100 -23.79 1.72 28.92
N ILE A 101 -24.08 0.46 29.28
CA ILE A 101 -25.46 -0.04 29.42
C ILE A 101 -26.25 0.85 30.41
N ALA A 102 -25.64 1.22 31.54
CA ALA A 102 -26.29 2.06 32.54
C ALA A 102 -26.61 3.47 32.02
N ASP A 103 -25.75 4.05 31.16
CA ASP A 103 -26.03 5.33 30.52
C ASP A 103 -27.24 5.24 29.58
N LEU A 104 -27.36 4.13 28.83
CA LEU A 104 -28.44 3.89 27.90
C LEU A 104 -29.77 3.54 28.60
N GLU A 105 -29.74 2.81 29.73
CA GLU A 105 -30.93 2.52 30.55
C GLU A 105 -31.50 3.79 31.21
N GLN A 106 -30.62 4.68 31.68
CA GLN A 106 -31.02 6.01 32.14
C GLN A 106 -31.62 6.84 31.01
N LEU A 107 -31.03 6.79 29.82
CA LEU A 107 -31.60 7.44 28.64
C LEU A 107 -32.99 6.87 28.33
N GLU A 108 -33.17 5.55 28.26
CA GLU A 108 -34.48 4.92 28.02
C GLU A 108 -35.53 5.42 29.03
N SER A 109 -35.16 5.49 30.31
CA SER A 109 -36.02 6.00 31.38
C SER A 109 -36.42 7.47 31.14
N ALA A 110 -35.46 8.31 30.74
CA ALA A 110 -35.68 9.72 30.38
C ALA A 110 -36.53 9.91 29.11
N ILE A 111 -36.50 8.96 28.16
CA ILE A 111 -37.40 8.97 26.99
C ILE A 111 -38.83 8.63 27.40
N ARG A 112 -39.00 7.67 28.31
CA ARG A 112 -40.33 7.20 28.76
C ARG A 112 -41.01 8.19 29.72
N SER A 113 -40.22 8.91 30.53
CA SER A 113 -40.73 9.87 31.50
C SER A 113 -40.00 11.22 31.37
N PRO A 114 -40.68 12.30 30.94
CA PRO A 114 -40.08 13.63 30.83
C PRO A 114 -39.52 14.20 32.15
N SER A 115 -39.97 13.68 33.30
CA SER A 115 -39.49 14.07 34.63
C SER A 115 -38.11 13.49 34.99
N VAL A 116 -37.64 12.48 34.25
CA VAL A 116 -36.32 11.87 34.48
C VAL A 116 -35.31 12.58 33.58
N PRO A 117 -34.28 13.25 34.13
CA PRO A 117 -33.28 13.92 33.31
C PRO A 117 -32.34 12.92 32.63
N ILE A 118 -31.82 13.30 31.46
CA ILE A 118 -30.71 12.57 30.83
C ILE A 118 -29.49 12.60 31.78
N SER A 119 -28.74 11.48 31.82
CA SER A 119 -27.52 11.36 32.62
C SER A 119 -26.54 12.50 32.32
N TYR A 120 -25.75 12.90 33.33
CA TYR A 120 -24.81 14.02 33.19
C TYR A 120 -23.87 13.86 31.98
N ARG A 121 -23.42 12.63 31.70
CA ARG A 121 -22.52 12.31 30.56
C ARG A 121 -23.17 12.51 29.19
N LEU A 122 -24.47 12.27 29.09
CA LEU A 122 -25.22 12.39 27.84
C LEU A 122 -26.03 13.70 27.75
N ARG A 123 -26.00 14.54 28.80
CA ARG A 123 -26.83 15.75 28.86
C ARG A 123 -26.56 16.71 27.71
N GLU A 124 -25.31 16.82 27.25
CA GLU A 124 -24.96 17.66 26.08
C GLU A 124 -24.85 16.90 24.77
N ASN A 125 -25.10 15.59 24.78
CA ASN A 125 -25.07 14.77 23.58
C ASN A 125 -26.32 15.06 22.73
N THR A 126 -26.12 15.63 21.54
CA THR A 126 -27.21 16.05 20.64
C THR A 126 -28.05 14.86 20.16
N PHE A 127 -27.46 13.67 20.03
CA PHE A 127 -28.20 12.47 19.65
C PHE A 127 -29.09 11.97 20.77
N ALA A 128 -28.59 11.91 22.01
CA ALA A 128 -29.39 11.56 23.18
C ALA A 128 -30.59 12.52 23.35
N LYS A 129 -30.38 13.84 23.21
CA LYS A 129 -31.45 14.85 23.20
C LYS A 129 -32.47 14.61 22.08
N TYR A 130 -32.00 14.29 20.88
CA TYR A 130 -32.86 13.98 19.73
C TYR A 130 -33.76 12.76 20.02
N LEU A 131 -33.17 11.66 20.51
CA LEU A 131 -33.91 10.43 20.82
C LEU A 131 -34.97 10.67 21.91
N GLN A 132 -34.65 11.46 22.94
CA GLN A 132 -35.61 11.85 23.97
C GLN A 132 -36.75 12.69 23.41
N ARG A 133 -36.43 13.77 22.70
CA ARG A 133 -37.43 14.68 22.11
C ARG A 133 -38.41 13.96 21.19
N ASN A 134 -37.92 13.00 20.41
CA ASN A 134 -38.71 12.26 19.42
C ASN A 134 -39.25 10.91 19.94
N LYS A 135 -39.09 10.61 21.23
CA LYS A 135 -39.59 9.38 21.88
C LYS A 135 -39.09 8.08 21.22
N CYS A 136 -37.83 8.05 20.78
CA CYS A 136 -37.22 6.93 20.06
C CYS A 136 -36.82 5.76 20.97
N VAL A 137 -37.78 5.17 21.69
CA VAL A 137 -37.56 4.09 22.67
C VAL A 137 -36.99 2.82 22.01
N GLU A 138 -37.46 2.46 20.81
CA GLU A 138 -36.97 1.28 20.09
C GLU A 138 -35.47 1.36 19.80
N THR A 139 -34.98 2.55 19.44
CA THR A 139 -33.56 2.81 19.18
C THR A 139 -32.70 2.55 20.42
N VAL A 140 -33.09 3.12 21.57
CA VAL A 140 -32.30 2.98 22.80
C VAL A 140 -32.32 1.53 23.31
N ARG A 141 -33.47 0.84 23.22
CA ARG A 141 -33.56 -0.59 23.53
C ARG A 141 -32.65 -1.45 22.65
N TYR A 142 -32.57 -1.13 21.37
CA TYR A 142 -31.62 -1.79 20.49
C TYR A 142 -30.17 -1.51 20.89
N LEU A 143 -29.81 -0.26 21.22
CA LEU A 143 -28.45 0.08 21.66
C LEU A 143 -28.07 -0.68 22.94
N ILE A 144 -28.99 -0.79 23.90
CA ILE A 144 -28.79 -1.61 25.12
C ILE A 144 -28.52 -3.07 24.73
N PHE A 145 -29.36 -3.65 23.87
CA PHE A 145 -29.19 -5.02 23.40
C PHE A 145 -27.86 -5.23 22.66
N ALA A 146 -27.49 -4.31 21.78
CA ALA A 146 -26.22 -4.35 21.07
C ALA A 146 -25.03 -4.33 22.05
N LYS A 147 -25.09 -3.50 23.10
CA LYS A 147 -24.07 -3.47 24.17
C LYS A 147 -23.99 -4.77 24.97
N GLN A 148 -25.12 -5.45 25.18
CA GLN A 148 -25.13 -6.78 25.81
C GLN A 148 -24.49 -7.86 24.92
N CYS A 149 -24.56 -7.71 23.59
CA CYS A 149 -23.94 -8.63 22.64
C CYS A 149 -22.42 -8.47 22.52
N GLU A 150 -21.90 -7.23 22.67
CA GLU A 150 -20.49 -6.88 22.42
C GLU A 150 -19.45 -7.84 23.03
N PRO A 151 -19.54 -8.25 24.31
CA PRO A 151 -18.51 -9.10 24.94
C PRO A 151 -18.28 -10.45 24.26
N TYR A 152 -19.23 -10.93 23.44
CA TYR A 152 -19.17 -12.25 22.82
C TYR A 152 -18.70 -12.23 21.36
N VAL A 153 -18.58 -11.04 20.77
CA VAL A 153 -18.39 -10.88 19.32
C VAL A 153 -17.20 -9.98 18.97
N ILE A 154 -16.41 -9.60 19.97
CA ILE A 154 -15.10 -8.94 19.84
C ILE A 154 -13.98 -9.97 19.98
N LYS A 155 -12.81 -9.68 19.40
CA LYS A 155 -11.65 -10.56 19.49
C LYS A 155 -11.16 -10.60 20.94
N ASN A 156 -11.37 -11.72 21.62
CA ASN A 156 -10.71 -11.97 22.91
C ASN A 156 -9.21 -12.08 22.67
N ASP A 157 -8.43 -11.64 23.66
CA ASP A 157 -7.00 -11.92 23.76
C ASP A 157 -6.77 -13.40 23.46
N ALA A 158 -5.88 -13.72 22.51
CA ALA A 158 -5.67 -15.09 22.03
C ALA A 158 -5.17 -16.04 23.14
N TRP A 159 -4.76 -15.46 24.29
CA TRP A 159 -4.28 -16.13 25.49
C TRP A 159 -5.35 -16.26 26.59
N LYS A 160 -6.58 -15.78 26.37
CA LYS A 160 -7.70 -15.96 27.29
C LYS A 160 -8.71 -16.94 26.69
N ASP A 161 -8.86 -18.09 27.34
CA ASP A 161 -9.93 -19.03 27.01
C ASP A 161 -11.28 -18.31 27.08
N ALA A 162 -12.09 -18.47 26.03
CA ALA A 162 -13.47 -18.03 26.08
C ALA A 162 -14.16 -18.79 27.24
N PRO A 163 -14.91 -18.10 28.13
CA PRO A 163 -15.58 -18.77 29.23
C PRO A 163 -16.44 -19.93 28.73
N ASN A 164 -16.43 -21.07 29.43
CA ASN A 164 -17.22 -22.27 29.07
C ASN A 164 -18.73 -22.00 28.91
N THR A 165 -19.24 -20.88 29.43
CA THR A 165 -20.65 -20.45 29.37
C THR A 165 -20.97 -19.52 28.18
N ALA A 166 -19.99 -19.08 27.39
CA ALA A 166 -20.18 -18.08 26.35
C ALA A 166 -21.22 -18.51 25.29
N ARG A 167 -21.22 -19.80 24.90
CA ARG A 167 -22.20 -20.34 23.95
C ARG A 167 -23.63 -20.27 24.48
N GLN A 168 -23.84 -20.65 25.74
CA GLN A 168 -25.16 -20.58 26.37
C GLN A 168 -25.63 -19.12 26.48
N ARG A 169 -24.76 -18.20 26.89
CA ARG A 169 -25.10 -16.76 26.95
C ARG A 169 -25.46 -16.18 25.59
N MET A 170 -24.74 -16.56 24.54
CA MET A 170 -25.10 -16.16 23.17
C MET A 170 -26.47 -16.71 22.76
N GLN A 171 -26.82 -17.94 23.17
CA GLN A 171 -28.14 -18.51 22.90
C GLN A 171 -29.26 -17.76 23.62
N GLU A 172 -29.07 -17.41 24.90
CA GLU A 172 -30.01 -16.58 25.67
C GLU A 172 -30.22 -15.21 24.98
N LEU A 173 -29.15 -14.59 24.47
CA LEU A 173 -29.22 -13.33 23.73
C LEU A 173 -29.90 -13.48 22.36
N ILE A 174 -29.71 -14.59 21.66
CA ILE A 174 -30.42 -14.91 20.41
C ILE A 174 -31.93 -14.94 20.67
N GLU A 175 -32.36 -15.66 21.72
CA GLU A 175 -33.77 -15.77 22.10
C GLU A 175 -34.38 -14.42 22.52
N ALA A 176 -33.66 -13.65 23.34
CA ALA A 176 -34.06 -12.31 23.74
C ALA A 176 -34.16 -11.36 22.52
N GLY A 177 -33.19 -11.44 21.61
CA GLY A 177 -33.18 -10.68 20.35
C GLY A 177 -34.35 -11.02 19.45
N LEU A 178 -34.71 -12.30 19.31
CA LEU A 178 -35.88 -12.75 18.54
C LEU A 178 -37.19 -12.20 19.12
N GLN A 179 -37.31 -12.16 20.45
CA GLN A 179 -38.48 -11.55 21.10
C GLN A 179 -38.52 -10.04 20.88
N ALA A 180 -37.39 -9.35 21.01
CA ALA A 180 -37.29 -7.92 20.75
C ALA A 180 -37.65 -7.59 19.29
N PHE A 181 -37.07 -8.31 18.33
CA PHE A 181 -37.36 -8.19 16.90
C PHE A 181 -38.86 -8.25 16.59
N ARG A 182 -39.58 -9.21 17.19
CA ARG A 182 -41.04 -9.37 16.98
C ARG A 182 -41.85 -8.18 17.52
N ARG A 183 -41.36 -7.52 18.58
CA ARG A 183 -42.03 -6.39 19.23
C ARG A 183 -41.68 -5.04 18.61
N THR A 184 -40.53 -4.94 17.94
CA THR A 184 -40.07 -3.73 17.26
C THR A 184 -40.87 -3.49 15.99
N LYS A 185 -41.36 -2.25 15.83
CA LYS A 185 -42.09 -1.81 14.64
C LYS A 185 -41.16 -1.23 13.58
N SER A 186 -40.14 -0.46 13.96
CA SER A 186 -39.19 0.12 13.01
C SER A 186 -38.42 -0.97 12.28
N HIS A 187 -38.57 -1.03 10.95
CA HIS A 187 -37.83 -1.98 10.12
C HIS A 187 -36.32 -1.75 10.13
N TYR A 188 -35.88 -0.50 10.19
CA TYR A 188 -34.47 -0.17 10.39
C TYR A 188 -33.90 -0.76 11.69
N ILE A 189 -34.65 -0.68 12.80
CA ILE A 189 -34.21 -1.27 14.08
C ILE A 189 -34.33 -2.81 14.05
N ARG A 190 -35.35 -3.37 13.38
CA ARG A 190 -35.47 -4.82 13.15
C ARG A 190 -34.27 -5.38 12.39
N LEU A 191 -33.79 -4.69 11.36
CA LEU A 191 -32.58 -5.07 10.62
C LEU A 191 -31.37 -5.16 11.54
N ARG A 192 -31.21 -4.16 12.42
CA ARG A 192 -30.11 -4.13 13.37
C ARG A 192 -30.19 -5.24 14.43
N TYR A 193 -31.38 -5.59 14.90
CA TYR A 193 -31.60 -6.79 15.70
C TYR A 193 -31.23 -8.06 14.93
N ALA A 194 -31.67 -8.20 13.67
CA ALA A 194 -31.34 -9.35 12.84
C ALA A 194 -29.83 -9.52 12.67
N TYR A 195 -29.09 -8.44 12.45
CA TYR A 195 -27.63 -8.45 12.42
C TYR A 195 -27.02 -9.01 13.71
N GLN A 196 -27.43 -8.53 14.89
CA GLN A 196 -26.88 -9.02 16.16
C GLN A 196 -27.23 -10.50 16.39
N ILE A 197 -28.47 -10.91 16.12
CA ILE A 197 -28.93 -12.29 16.28
C ILE A 197 -28.11 -13.24 15.39
N ILE A 198 -27.98 -12.91 14.10
CA ILE A 198 -27.23 -13.72 13.13
C ILE A 198 -25.73 -13.74 13.48
N ARG A 199 -25.18 -12.60 13.91
CA ARG A 199 -23.78 -12.51 14.35
C ARG A 199 -23.51 -13.39 15.57
N LEU A 200 -24.38 -13.38 16.58
CA LEU A 200 -24.25 -14.26 17.75
C LEU A 200 -24.29 -15.74 17.36
N ALA A 201 -25.19 -16.13 16.47
CA ALA A 201 -25.26 -17.50 15.95
C ALA A 201 -23.97 -17.89 15.21
N HIS A 202 -23.40 -16.99 14.43
CA HIS A 202 -22.14 -17.22 13.72
C HIS A 202 -20.95 -17.37 14.68
N TYR A 203 -20.79 -16.47 15.66
CA TYR A 203 -19.68 -16.53 16.64
C TYR A 203 -19.81 -17.71 17.61
N SER A 204 -21.03 -18.20 17.85
CA SER A 204 -21.28 -19.46 18.57
C SER A 204 -21.15 -20.72 17.69
N GLN A 205 -20.67 -20.58 16.45
CA GLN A 205 -20.44 -21.65 15.47
C GLN A 205 -21.71 -22.45 15.09
N GLN A 206 -22.88 -21.85 15.23
CA GLN A 206 -24.16 -22.46 14.89
C GLN A 206 -24.48 -22.20 13.41
N TYR A 207 -23.62 -22.67 12.50
CA TYR A 207 -23.65 -22.26 11.09
C TYR A 207 -24.94 -22.63 10.35
N ARG A 208 -25.56 -23.78 10.62
CA ARG A 208 -26.88 -24.10 10.07
C ARG A 208 -27.96 -23.14 10.57
N HIS A 209 -27.91 -22.83 11.86
CA HIS A 209 -28.86 -21.91 12.47
C HIS A 209 -28.71 -20.47 11.94
N VAL A 210 -27.50 -20.05 11.54
CA VAL A 210 -27.29 -18.78 10.83
C VAL A 210 -28.14 -18.71 9.55
N LEU A 211 -28.17 -19.79 8.77
CA LEU A 211 -28.95 -19.85 7.53
C LEU A 211 -30.46 -19.83 7.82
N GLU A 212 -30.91 -20.64 8.79
CA GLU A 212 -32.32 -20.65 9.24
C GLU A 212 -32.79 -19.28 9.74
N LEU A 213 -31.97 -18.62 10.56
CA LEU A 213 -32.25 -17.27 11.07
C LEU A 213 -32.30 -16.24 9.95
N TYR A 214 -31.39 -16.32 8.98
CA TYR A 214 -31.41 -15.44 7.81
C TYR A 214 -32.71 -15.58 7.02
N ASP A 215 -33.07 -16.81 6.65
CA ASP A 215 -34.28 -17.12 5.88
C ASP A 215 -35.56 -16.75 6.64
N TYR A 216 -35.54 -16.84 7.97
CA TYR A 216 -36.67 -16.44 8.81
C TYR A 216 -36.78 -14.92 8.99
N LEU A 217 -35.68 -14.21 9.27
CA LEU A 217 -35.69 -12.81 9.68
C LEU A 217 -35.77 -11.85 8.49
N MET A 218 -34.93 -12.06 7.47
CA MET A 218 -34.76 -11.09 6.38
C MET A 218 -36.04 -10.82 5.60
N PRO A 219 -36.87 -11.82 5.22
CA PRO A 219 -38.13 -11.56 4.53
C PRO A 219 -39.19 -10.79 5.34
N LYS A 220 -38.95 -10.57 6.64
CA LYS A 220 -39.86 -9.85 7.55
C LYS A 220 -39.38 -8.42 7.83
N ILE A 221 -38.41 -7.94 7.06
CA ILE A 221 -37.87 -6.58 7.16
C ILE A 221 -38.11 -5.88 5.83
N ASP A 222 -38.80 -4.74 5.88
CA ASP A 222 -39.01 -3.83 4.77
C ASP A 222 -38.27 -2.53 5.11
N ASN A 223 -36.99 -2.48 4.76
CA ASN A 223 -36.10 -1.35 5.02
C ASN A 223 -35.62 -0.73 3.72
N ASP A 224 -35.39 0.57 3.74
CA ASP A 224 -34.53 1.21 2.74
C ASP A 224 -33.12 0.59 2.80
N PRO A 225 -32.35 0.58 1.70
CA PRO A 225 -31.03 -0.04 1.63
C PRO A 225 -30.11 0.33 2.80
N SER A 226 -29.39 -0.65 3.34
CA SER A 226 -28.55 -0.46 4.52
C SER A 226 -27.24 -1.23 4.44
N ILE A 227 -26.17 -0.65 4.99
CA ILE A 227 -24.87 -1.33 5.08
C ILE A 227 -24.94 -2.62 5.91
N LEU A 228 -25.94 -2.74 6.81
CA LEU A 228 -26.14 -3.89 7.67
C LEU A 228 -26.57 -5.14 6.87
N GLU A 229 -27.19 -4.97 5.70
CA GLU A 229 -27.55 -6.09 4.82
C GLU A 229 -26.28 -6.83 4.37
N TYR A 230 -25.23 -6.10 4.02
CA TYR A 230 -23.92 -6.67 3.67
C TYR A 230 -23.19 -7.25 4.89
N TRP A 231 -23.38 -6.67 6.08
CA TRP A 231 -22.79 -7.24 7.30
C TRP A 231 -23.43 -8.58 7.66
N ILE A 232 -24.76 -8.68 7.50
CA ILE A 232 -25.50 -9.94 7.64
C ILE A 232 -25.07 -10.93 6.55
N MET A 233 -24.95 -10.48 5.30
CA MET A 233 -24.46 -11.29 4.18
C MET A 233 -23.07 -11.88 4.48
N GLY A 234 -22.18 -11.13 5.13
CA GLY A 234 -20.87 -11.62 5.53
C GLY A 234 -20.93 -12.78 6.52
N HIS A 235 -21.86 -12.75 7.49
CA HIS A 235 -22.08 -13.87 8.41
C HIS A 235 -22.72 -15.07 7.72
N ARG A 236 -23.64 -14.85 6.78
CA ARG A 236 -24.21 -15.91 5.93
C ARG A 236 -23.13 -16.58 5.09
N ALA A 237 -22.30 -15.81 4.41
CA ALA A 237 -21.18 -16.28 3.61
C ALA A 237 -20.16 -17.06 4.45
N GLY A 238 -19.84 -16.58 5.65
CA GLY A 238 -18.97 -17.28 6.61
C GLY A 238 -19.55 -18.63 7.05
N ALA A 239 -20.86 -18.69 7.33
CA ALA A 239 -21.54 -19.94 7.67
C ALA A 239 -21.55 -20.94 6.50
N LEU A 240 -21.85 -20.48 5.28
CA LEU A 240 -21.77 -21.31 4.07
C LEU A 240 -20.37 -21.88 3.85
N MET A 241 -19.34 -21.04 4.01
CA MET A 241 -17.94 -21.47 3.91
C MET A 241 -17.62 -22.57 4.94
N ALA A 242 -18.06 -22.41 6.19
CA ALA A 242 -17.85 -23.40 7.25
C ALA A 242 -18.61 -24.72 7.00
N LEU A 243 -19.73 -24.67 6.27
CA LEU A 243 -20.52 -25.83 5.87
C LEU A 243 -20.03 -26.51 4.57
N GLY A 244 -19.01 -25.94 3.91
CA GLY A 244 -18.45 -26.48 2.66
C GLY A 244 -19.08 -25.93 1.38
N GLU A 245 -20.04 -25.01 1.46
CA GLU A 245 -20.72 -24.36 0.33
C GLU A 245 -19.86 -23.21 -0.25
N ARG A 246 -18.66 -23.58 -0.73
CA ARG A 246 -17.59 -22.64 -1.07
C ARG A 246 -17.92 -21.69 -2.22
N VAL A 247 -18.59 -22.19 -3.25
CA VAL A 247 -18.94 -21.40 -4.45
C VAL A 247 -19.92 -20.30 -4.09
N GLU A 248 -20.99 -20.63 -3.37
CA GLU A 248 -21.97 -19.63 -2.91
C GLU A 248 -21.33 -18.63 -1.95
N ALA A 249 -20.51 -19.10 -1.00
CA ALA A 249 -19.80 -18.22 -0.08
C ALA A 249 -18.88 -17.24 -0.81
N ALA A 250 -18.10 -17.72 -1.79
CA ALA A 250 -17.20 -16.88 -2.59
C ALA A 250 -17.97 -15.83 -3.41
N TYR A 251 -19.10 -16.21 -4.01
CA TYR A 251 -19.99 -15.28 -4.70
C TYR A 251 -20.51 -14.19 -3.75
N LEU A 252 -21.02 -14.56 -2.57
CA LEU A 252 -21.48 -13.55 -1.60
C LEU A 252 -20.34 -12.63 -1.12
N PHE A 253 -19.12 -13.16 -0.91
CA PHE A 253 -17.98 -12.32 -0.56
C PHE A 253 -17.58 -11.37 -1.70
N SER A 254 -17.71 -11.74 -2.97
CA SER A 254 -17.43 -10.80 -4.08
C SER A 254 -18.44 -9.65 -4.10
N ARG A 255 -19.71 -9.92 -3.80
CA ARG A 255 -20.75 -8.89 -3.67
C ARG A 255 -20.47 -7.92 -2.53
N ILE A 256 -20.01 -8.42 -1.37
CA ILE A 256 -19.61 -7.56 -0.25
C ILE A 256 -18.37 -6.74 -0.60
N PHE A 257 -17.39 -7.34 -1.28
CA PHE A 257 -16.18 -6.65 -1.72
C PHE A 257 -16.52 -5.46 -2.61
N GLU A 258 -17.41 -5.63 -3.57
CA GLU A 258 -17.83 -4.56 -4.46
C GLU A 258 -18.59 -3.47 -3.69
N ASN A 259 -19.64 -3.84 -2.96
CA ASN A 259 -20.69 -2.91 -2.54
C ASN A 259 -20.55 -2.39 -1.10
N CYS A 260 -19.65 -2.95 -0.27
CA CYS A 260 -19.60 -2.61 1.15
C CYS A 260 -18.19 -2.20 1.61
N PRO A 261 -17.81 -0.90 1.53
CA PRO A 261 -16.52 -0.42 1.98
C PRO A 261 -16.17 -0.83 3.42
N SER A 262 -17.15 -0.84 4.33
CA SER A 262 -16.97 -1.21 5.74
C SER A 262 -16.62 -2.69 5.98
N LYS A 263 -16.88 -3.58 5.02
CA LYS A 263 -16.59 -5.02 5.10
C LYS A 263 -15.71 -5.54 3.96
N ARG A 264 -15.33 -4.69 3.02
CA ARG A 264 -14.55 -5.03 1.82
C ARG A 264 -13.28 -5.82 2.14
N GLU A 265 -12.52 -5.38 3.14
CA GLU A 265 -11.31 -6.08 3.57
C GLU A 265 -11.59 -7.49 4.08
N SER A 266 -12.57 -7.62 4.96
CA SER A 266 -12.96 -8.91 5.50
C SER A 266 -13.44 -9.84 4.40
N ALA A 267 -14.19 -9.31 3.42
CA ALA A 267 -14.67 -10.07 2.28
C ALA A 267 -13.53 -10.53 1.37
N TYR A 268 -12.58 -9.64 1.05
CA TYR A 268 -11.38 -9.99 0.28
C TYR A 268 -10.58 -11.11 0.94
N ARG A 269 -10.33 -11.00 2.26
CA ARG A 269 -9.59 -12.03 3.03
C ARG A 269 -10.35 -13.35 3.14
N SER A 270 -11.68 -13.32 3.07
CA SER A 270 -12.54 -14.51 3.20
C SER A 270 -12.88 -15.17 1.86
N PHE A 271 -12.70 -14.45 0.75
CA PHE A 271 -12.90 -14.98 -0.59
C PHE A 271 -11.96 -16.17 -0.84
N SER A 272 -12.52 -17.33 -1.20
CA SER A 272 -11.75 -18.55 -1.41
C SER A 272 -12.34 -19.39 -2.53
N ILE A 273 -11.60 -19.49 -3.63
CA ILE A 273 -11.81 -20.43 -4.74
C ILE A 273 -10.50 -21.23 -4.91
N LYS A 274 -10.60 -22.55 -5.03
CA LYS A 274 -9.45 -23.48 -5.06
C LYS A 274 -9.25 -24.17 -6.40
N THR A 275 -10.30 -24.31 -7.21
CA THR A 275 -10.23 -25.04 -8.48
C THR A 275 -10.89 -24.25 -9.61
N ASP A 276 -10.58 -24.63 -10.85
CA ASP A 276 -11.19 -24.02 -12.05
C ASP A 276 -12.69 -24.35 -12.14
N GLU A 277 -13.12 -25.49 -11.62
CA GLU A 277 -14.54 -25.86 -11.53
C GLU A 277 -15.28 -24.95 -10.55
N GLU A 278 -14.72 -24.71 -9.35
CA GLU A 278 -15.28 -23.75 -8.39
C GLU A 278 -15.33 -22.34 -9.01
N TRP A 279 -14.28 -21.94 -9.75
CA TRP A 279 -14.22 -20.65 -10.43
C TRP A 279 -15.33 -20.49 -11.48
N LYS A 280 -15.48 -21.48 -12.38
CA LYS A 280 -16.53 -21.49 -13.41
C LYS A 280 -17.91 -21.48 -12.77
N ALA A 281 -18.14 -22.27 -11.73
CA ALA A 281 -19.40 -22.31 -11.01
C ALA A 281 -19.72 -20.95 -10.35
N CYS A 282 -18.71 -20.27 -9.80
CA CYS A 282 -18.86 -18.93 -9.21
C CYS A 282 -19.22 -17.88 -10.27
N LEU A 283 -18.56 -17.89 -11.43
CA LEU A 283 -18.89 -17.01 -12.56
C LEU A 283 -20.33 -17.18 -13.05
N LEU A 284 -20.85 -18.41 -13.03
CA LEU A 284 -22.25 -18.70 -13.40
C LEU A 284 -23.27 -18.17 -12.38
N ARG A 285 -22.86 -17.83 -11.15
CA ARG A 285 -23.72 -17.18 -10.16
C ARG A 285 -23.85 -15.68 -10.39
N CYS A 286 -22.90 -15.06 -11.10
CA CYS A 286 -22.93 -13.63 -11.39
C CYS A 286 -24.09 -13.25 -12.31
N GLN A 287 -24.82 -12.22 -11.92
CA GLN A 287 -26.01 -11.71 -12.59
C GLN A 287 -25.70 -10.67 -13.66
N SER A 288 -24.54 -10.03 -13.61
CA SER A 288 -24.09 -9.02 -14.57
C SER A 288 -22.60 -9.14 -14.88
N ASP A 289 -22.18 -8.50 -15.97
CA ASP A 289 -20.78 -8.44 -16.37
C ASP A 289 -19.92 -7.68 -15.36
N GLN A 290 -20.50 -6.70 -14.67
CA GLN A 290 -19.86 -6.01 -13.55
C GLN A 290 -19.49 -6.98 -12.43
N GLU A 291 -20.40 -7.89 -12.00
CA GLU A 291 -20.07 -8.85 -10.93
C GLU A 291 -19.00 -9.86 -11.37
N ARG A 292 -18.99 -10.23 -12.67
CA ARG A 292 -17.94 -11.09 -13.25
C ARG A 292 -16.61 -10.35 -13.26
N ALA A 293 -16.60 -9.08 -13.66
CA ALA A 293 -15.42 -8.22 -13.62
C ALA A 293 -14.87 -8.08 -12.18
N THR A 294 -15.74 -7.93 -11.17
CA THR A 294 -15.34 -7.94 -9.76
C THR A 294 -14.62 -9.23 -9.37
N LEU A 295 -15.10 -10.40 -9.79
CA LEU A 295 -14.42 -11.67 -9.49
C LEU A 295 -13.00 -11.68 -10.06
N TYR A 296 -12.84 -11.31 -11.35
CA TYR A 296 -11.53 -11.21 -11.97
C TYR A 296 -10.62 -10.21 -11.24
N ALA A 297 -11.16 -9.07 -10.80
CA ALA A 297 -10.41 -8.06 -10.04
C ALA A 297 -9.95 -8.59 -8.67
N ILE A 298 -10.78 -9.36 -7.96
CA ILE A 298 -10.40 -10.02 -6.71
C ILE A 298 -9.27 -11.02 -6.96
N ARG A 299 -9.37 -11.85 -8.02
CA ARG A 299 -8.32 -12.83 -8.36
C ARG A 299 -7.01 -12.15 -8.78
N ALA A 300 -7.10 -11.02 -9.49
CA ALA A 300 -5.97 -10.24 -9.95
C ALA A 300 -5.10 -9.70 -8.80
N ASN A 301 -5.69 -9.45 -7.62
CA ASN A 301 -4.94 -9.00 -6.44
C ASN A 301 -4.02 -10.07 -5.83
N ASN A 302 -4.16 -11.34 -6.20
CA ASN A 302 -3.22 -12.37 -5.75
C ASN A 302 -1.82 -12.07 -6.33
N PRO A 303 -0.74 -12.02 -5.52
CA PRO A 303 0.62 -11.76 -6.02
C PRO A 303 1.09 -12.71 -7.13
N ARG A 304 0.50 -13.91 -7.24
CA ARG A 304 0.80 -14.91 -8.26
C ARG A 304 -0.12 -14.85 -9.49
N SER A 305 -1.07 -13.92 -9.54
CA SER A 305 -1.96 -13.74 -10.68
C SER A 305 -1.19 -13.25 -11.91
N LYS A 306 -1.72 -13.57 -13.10
CA LYS A 306 -1.27 -12.96 -14.36
C LYS A 306 -2.15 -11.74 -14.63
N LEU A 307 -1.76 -10.57 -14.13
CA LEU A 307 -2.61 -9.37 -14.17
C LEU A 307 -3.15 -9.06 -15.56
N LEU A 308 -2.31 -9.12 -16.59
CA LEU A 308 -2.74 -8.82 -17.95
C LEU A 308 -3.88 -9.74 -18.44
N VAL A 309 -3.87 -11.02 -18.04
CA VAL A 309 -4.97 -11.94 -18.36
C VAL A 309 -6.26 -11.49 -17.69
N GLU A 310 -6.18 -11.08 -16.43
CA GLU A 310 -7.36 -10.59 -15.69
C GLU A 310 -7.87 -9.26 -16.23
N MET A 311 -6.96 -8.33 -16.59
CA MET A 311 -7.32 -7.07 -17.22
C MET A 311 -8.03 -7.28 -18.56
N ARG A 312 -7.60 -8.25 -19.38
CA ARG A 312 -8.31 -8.60 -20.63
C ARG A 312 -9.71 -9.14 -20.37
N ASN A 313 -9.86 -10.02 -19.37
CA ASN A 313 -11.18 -10.53 -18.98
C ASN A 313 -12.10 -9.40 -18.49
N ILE A 314 -11.60 -8.52 -17.62
CA ILE A 314 -12.35 -7.36 -17.12
C ILE A 314 -12.73 -6.45 -18.28
N TYR A 315 -11.79 -6.09 -19.16
CA TYR A 315 -12.05 -5.21 -20.29
C TYR A 315 -13.10 -5.76 -21.25
N SER A 316 -13.10 -7.08 -21.49
CA SER A 316 -14.11 -7.72 -22.35
C SER A 316 -15.53 -7.68 -21.78
N LEU A 317 -15.66 -7.54 -20.46
CA LEU A 317 -16.93 -7.52 -19.72
C LEU A 317 -17.39 -6.09 -19.45
N GLU A 318 -16.47 -5.24 -19.03
CA GLU A 318 -16.72 -3.87 -18.59
C GLU A 318 -15.52 -2.99 -19.01
N PRO A 319 -15.52 -2.48 -20.26
CA PRO A 319 -14.39 -1.71 -20.81
C PRO A 319 -14.00 -0.47 -20.00
N ASN A 320 -14.96 0.14 -19.31
CA ASN A 320 -14.76 1.32 -18.46
C ASN A 320 -14.70 0.97 -16.96
N SER A 321 -14.34 -0.27 -16.62
CA SER A 321 -14.29 -0.72 -15.23
C SER A 321 -13.17 0.01 -14.47
N PRO A 322 -13.44 0.56 -13.26
CA PRO A 322 -12.42 1.23 -12.45
C PRO A 322 -11.31 0.27 -11.99
N TYR A 323 -11.52 -1.05 -12.05
CA TYR A 323 -10.49 -2.04 -11.74
C TYR A 323 -9.34 -2.05 -12.76
N LEU A 324 -9.60 -1.65 -14.01
CA LEU A 324 -8.58 -1.66 -15.04
C LEU A 324 -7.47 -0.66 -14.75
N ASP A 325 -7.83 0.55 -14.34
CA ASP A 325 -6.86 1.60 -13.99
C ASP A 325 -5.97 1.17 -12.82
N LEU A 326 -6.59 0.57 -11.80
CA LEU A 326 -5.89 0.06 -10.61
C LEU A 326 -4.89 -1.05 -10.97
N LEU A 327 -5.34 -2.02 -11.77
CA LEU A 327 -4.49 -3.13 -12.21
C LEU A 327 -3.40 -2.68 -13.17
N LEU A 328 -3.70 -1.71 -14.05
CA LEU A 328 -2.71 -1.13 -14.94
C LEU A 328 -1.60 -0.45 -14.13
N ILE A 329 -1.94 0.39 -13.16
CA ILE A 329 -0.95 1.05 -12.30
C ILE A 329 -0.14 0.01 -11.51
N GLN A 330 -0.79 -1.02 -10.96
CA GLN A 330 -0.11 -2.09 -10.23
C GLN A 330 0.90 -2.84 -11.13
N GLU A 331 0.51 -3.15 -12.36
CA GLU A 331 1.36 -3.80 -13.34
C GLU A 331 2.53 -2.91 -13.75
N MET A 332 2.26 -1.62 -13.94
CA MET A 332 3.29 -0.63 -14.24
C MET A 332 4.31 -0.46 -13.13
N LYS A 333 3.89 -0.50 -11.85
CA LYS A 333 4.83 -0.50 -10.72
C LYS A 333 5.71 -1.74 -10.69
N ARG A 334 5.18 -2.91 -11.09
CA ARG A 334 5.98 -4.14 -11.20
C ARG A 334 7.02 -4.00 -12.32
N LEU A 335 6.62 -3.48 -13.48
CA LEU A 335 7.53 -3.26 -14.61
C LEU A 335 8.57 -2.17 -14.32
N GLU A 336 8.19 -1.07 -13.66
CA GLU A 336 9.10 0.00 -13.22
C GLU A 336 10.21 -0.57 -12.33
N LYS A 337 9.82 -1.29 -11.28
CA LYS A 337 10.77 -1.97 -10.39
C LYS A 337 11.73 -2.88 -11.14
N HIS A 338 11.28 -3.48 -12.24
CA HIS A 338 12.05 -4.45 -12.99
C HIS A 338 12.98 -3.84 -14.03
N LEU A 339 12.56 -2.74 -14.67
CA LEU A 339 13.17 -2.27 -15.92
C LEU A 339 13.76 -0.86 -15.82
N LEU A 340 13.26 -0.03 -14.89
CA LEU A 340 13.70 1.36 -14.77
C LEU A 340 15.19 1.41 -14.42
N GLY A 341 15.97 2.06 -15.28
CA GLY A 341 17.40 2.28 -15.07
C GLY A 341 18.25 1.00 -15.03
N VAL A 342 17.75 -0.17 -15.44
CA VAL A 342 18.51 -1.44 -15.44
C VAL A 342 19.86 -1.33 -16.14
N SER A 343 19.97 -0.46 -17.15
CA SER A 343 21.22 -0.30 -17.87
C SER A 343 22.32 0.40 -17.05
N PHE A 344 22.00 1.17 -16.01
CA PHE A 344 22.95 1.98 -15.24
C PHE A 344 22.87 1.84 -13.72
N ASN A 345 21.85 1.16 -13.18
CA ASN A 345 21.73 0.87 -11.75
C ASN A 345 22.94 0.09 -11.22
N ASP A 346 23.63 0.66 -10.24
CA ASP A 346 24.86 0.13 -9.67
C ASP A 346 24.65 -1.15 -8.82
N LYS A 347 23.42 -1.37 -8.32
CA LYS A 347 23.00 -2.56 -7.56
C LYS A 347 22.36 -3.65 -8.42
N ARG A 348 22.31 -3.50 -9.75
CA ARG A 348 21.66 -4.46 -10.67
C ARG A 348 22.04 -5.92 -10.40
N ARG A 349 23.34 -6.24 -10.31
CA ARG A 349 23.81 -7.63 -10.10
C ARG A 349 23.29 -8.22 -8.78
N ARG A 350 23.19 -7.39 -7.74
CA ARG A 350 22.63 -7.77 -6.45
C ARG A 350 21.13 -8.03 -6.56
N ASN A 351 20.40 -7.14 -7.24
CA ASN A 351 18.97 -7.30 -7.46
C ASN A 351 18.66 -8.56 -8.27
N GLU A 352 19.44 -8.85 -9.30
CA GLU A 352 19.32 -10.07 -10.10
C GLU A 352 19.53 -11.32 -9.23
N TYR A 353 20.61 -11.37 -8.46
CA TYR A 353 20.94 -12.52 -7.60
C TYR A 353 19.87 -12.79 -6.54
N TYR A 354 19.43 -11.76 -5.81
CA TYR A 354 18.51 -11.95 -4.69
C TYR A 354 17.05 -12.00 -5.13
N TYR A 355 16.66 -11.19 -6.13
CA TYR A 355 15.25 -10.97 -6.49
C TYR A 355 14.87 -11.52 -7.87
N ASN A 356 15.82 -11.98 -8.70
CA ASN A 356 15.58 -12.31 -10.10
C ASN A 356 14.96 -11.11 -10.86
N ILE A 357 15.54 -9.92 -10.63
CA ILE A 357 15.13 -8.65 -11.23
C ILE A 357 16.32 -8.01 -11.98
N PRO A 358 16.19 -7.71 -13.28
CA PRO A 358 15.05 -8.04 -14.15
C PRO A 358 14.89 -9.57 -14.32
N SER A 359 13.66 -10.00 -14.58
CA SER A 359 13.32 -11.36 -14.96
C SER A 359 13.48 -11.54 -16.48
N LYS A 360 13.72 -12.78 -16.92
CA LYS A 360 13.83 -13.14 -18.34
C LYS A 360 12.54 -12.83 -19.14
N ASP A 361 11.39 -12.87 -18.49
CA ASP A 361 10.08 -12.67 -19.13
C ASP A 361 9.66 -11.20 -19.23
N ASP A 362 10.39 -10.26 -18.61
CA ASP A 362 9.96 -8.86 -18.51
C ASP A 362 9.83 -8.19 -19.89
N GLY A 363 10.68 -8.55 -20.85
CA GLY A 363 10.59 -8.05 -22.23
C GLY A 363 9.27 -8.45 -22.91
N GLN A 364 8.88 -9.72 -22.79
CA GLN A 364 7.60 -10.21 -23.33
C GLN A 364 6.42 -9.55 -22.63
N ARG A 365 6.51 -9.38 -21.31
CA ARG A 365 5.48 -8.74 -20.49
C ARG A 365 5.22 -7.28 -20.90
N VAL A 366 6.27 -6.51 -21.16
CA VAL A 366 6.15 -5.13 -21.69
C VAL A 366 5.47 -5.13 -23.04
N ILE A 367 5.88 -6.01 -23.96
CA ILE A 367 5.30 -6.10 -25.31
C ILE A 367 3.80 -6.43 -25.24
N GLU A 368 3.42 -7.40 -24.41
CA GLU A 368 2.02 -7.80 -24.28
C GLU A 368 1.14 -6.71 -23.66
N LEU A 369 1.69 -5.98 -22.68
CA LEU A 369 0.98 -4.86 -22.05
C LEU A 369 0.89 -3.66 -22.99
N GLN A 370 1.95 -3.34 -23.76
CA GLN A 370 1.91 -2.31 -24.80
C GLN A 370 0.81 -2.60 -25.81
N ARG A 371 0.72 -3.84 -26.32
CA ARG A 371 -0.35 -4.24 -27.25
C ARG A 371 -1.74 -4.07 -26.64
N PHE A 372 -1.91 -4.41 -25.37
CA PHE A 372 -3.18 -4.23 -24.69
C PHE A 372 -3.54 -2.75 -24.51
N VAL A 373 -2.59 -1.92 -24.06
CA VAL A 373 -2.79 -0.48 -23.89
C VAL A 373 -3.13 0.18 -25.23
N SER A 374 -2.42 -0.16 -26.31
CA SER A 374 -2.76 0.34 -27.65
C SER A 374 -4.16 -0.10 -28.09
N GLN A 375 -4.51 -1.37 -27.91
CA GLN A 375 -5.86 -1.88 -28.22
C GLN A 375 -6.94 -1.05 -27.50
N VAL A 376 -6.80 -0.87 -26.19
CA VAL A 376 -7.80 -0.13 -25.37
C VAL A 376 -7.92 1.33 -25.81
N LEU A 377 -6.78 1.97 -26.11
CA LEU A 377 -6.72 3.35 -26.58
C LEU A 377 -7.30 3.55 -27.98
N ASP A 378 -7.17 2.55 -28.86
CA ASP A 378 -7.68 2.57 -30.23
C ASP A 378 -9.19 2.30 -30.27
N GLU A 379 -9.68 1.40 -29.40
CA GLU A 379 -11.12 1.13 -29.25
C GLU A 379 -11.87 2.30 -28.59
N GLY A 380 -11.21 3.08 -27.72
CA GLY A 380 -11.74 4.34 -27.20
C GLY A 380 -12.92 4.20 -26.22
N LEU A 381 -13.07 3.03 -25.59
CA LEU A 381 -14.20 2.70 -24.70
C LEU A 381 -13.99 3.11 -23.23
N ILE A 382 -12.78 3.52 -22.85
CA ILE A 382 -12.42 3.92 -21.48
C ILE A 382 -12.71 5.41 -21.22
N GLY A 383 -13.02 5.74 -19.98
CA GLY A 383 -13.18 7.13 -19.51
C GLY A 383 -11.85 7.82 -19.20
N GLU A 384 -10.91 7.12 -18.55
CA GLU A 384 -9.63 7.67 -18.06
C GLU A 384 -8.52 7.68 -19.13
N VAL A 385 -8.80 8.25 -20.31
CA VAL A 385 -7.87 8.27 -21.46
C VAL A 385 -6.50 8.89 -21.10
N GLY A 386 -6.49 9.90 -20.22
CA GLY A 386 -5.25 10.58 -19.80
C GLY A 386 -4.27 9.65 -19.10
N LEU A 387 -4.76 8.81 -18.17
CA LEU A 387 -3.94 7.81 -17.48
C LEU A 387 -3.36 6.79 -18.47
N TRP A 388 -4.18 6.27 -19.38
CA TRP A 388 -3.74 5.25 -20.33
C TRP A 388 -2.72 5.77 -21.34
N ARG A 389 -2.87 7.01 -21.82
CA ARG A 389 -1.86 7.68 -22.68
C ARG A 389 -0.56 7.94 -21.93
N LEU A 390 -0.64 8.30 -20.65
CA LEU A 390 0.53 8.45 -19.80
C LEU A 390 1.29 7.12 -19.66
N ILE A 391 0.56 6.02 -19.41
CA ILE A 391 1.15 4.68 -19.31
C ILE A 391 1.69 4.17 -20.65
N GLU A 392 1.05 4.46 -21.78
CA GLU A 392 1.56 4.16 -23.13
C GLU A 392 2.98 4.75 -23.33
N GLY A 393 3.17 6.02 -22.94
CA GLY A 393 4.47 6.67 -22.99
C GLY A 393 5.47 6.07 -22.01
N TYR A 394 5.04 5.76 -20.78
CA TYR A 394 5.93 5.18 -19.77
C TYR A 394 6.39 3.76 -20.15
N LEU A 395 5.54 2.94 -20.74
CA LEU A 395 5.92 1.63 -21.27
C LEU A 395 6.97 1.74 -22.38
N SER A 396 6.77 2.67 -23.31
CA SER A 396 7.74 2.96 -24.37
C SER A 396 9.09 3.38 -23.79
N PHE A 397 9.07 4.23 -22.76
CA PHE A 397 10.27 4.62 -22.04
C PHE A 397 10.96 3.42 -21.37
N LEU A 398 10.23 2.58 -20.62
CA LEU A 398 10.80 1.40 -19.96
C LEU A 398 11.39 0.38 -20.97
N SER A 399 10.85 0.32 -22.19
CA SER A 399 11.42 -0.47 -23.29
C SER A 399 12.65 0.17 -23.97
N GLY A 400 13.05 1.38 -23.57
CA GLY A 400 14.16 2.13 -24.17
C GLY A 400 13.80 2.86 -25.48
N ASN A 401 12.52 2.92 -25.85
CA ASN A 401 12.05 3.61 -27.03
C ASN A 401 11.65 5.06 -26.71
N TYR A 402 12.66 5.91 -26.62
CA TYR A 402 12.49 7.32 -26.23
C TYR A 402 11.70 8.15 -27.26
N TYR A 403 11.72 7.75 -28.54
CA TYR A 403 10.98 8.44 -29.61
C TYR A 403 9.47 8.23 -29.42
N ASP A 404 9.04 6.97 -29.29
CA ASP A 404 7.63 6.64 -29.09
C ASP A 404 7.12 7.13 -27.72
N ALA A 405 7.96 7.05 -26.68
CA ALA A 405 7.65 7.59 -25.37
C ALA A 405 7.32 9.09 -25.43
N ARG A 406 8.17 9.88 -26.10
CA ARG A 406 7.95 11.32 -26.26
C ARG A 406 6.67 11.61 -27.05
N ALA A 407 6.41 10.87 -28.13
CA ALA A 407 5.19 11.04 -28.92
C ALA A 407 3.93 10.73 -28.09
N ALA A 408 3.95 9.66 -27.29
CA ALA A 408 2.84 9.31 -26.41
C ALA A 408 2.64 10.34 -25.27
N PHE A 409 3.71 10.83 -24.65
CA PHE A 409 3.63 11.90 -23.64
C PHE A 409 3.05 13.20 -24.21
N GLN A 410 3.38 13.56 -25.45
CA GLN A 410 2.75 14.70 -26.14
C GLN A 410 1.25 14.49 -26.37
N LYS A 411 0.80 13.25 -26.65
CA LYS A 411 -0.63 12.93 -26.74
C LYS A 411 -1.29 13.02 -25.36
N ALA A 412 -0.67 12.46 -24.32
CA ALA A 412 -1.17 12.51 -22.95
C ALA A 412 -1.36 13.96 -22.46
N ARG A 413 -0.40 14.84 -22.74
CA ARG A 413 -0.45 16.27 -22.39
C ARG A 413 -1.68 16.99 -22.93
N LYS A 414 -2.24 16.55 -24.06
CA LYS A 414 -3.43 17.18 -24.68
C LYS A 414 -4.74 16.82 -23.98
N VAL A 415 -4.76 15.73 -23.21
CA VAL A 415 -5.98 15.21 -22.57
C VAL A 415 -5.92 15.27 -21.04
N ILE A 416 -4.73 15.41 -20.46
CA ILE A 416 -4.52 15.58 -19.02
C ILE A 416 -4.78 17.04 -18.62
N ALA A 417 -5.57 17.23 -17.56
CA ALA A 417 -5.82 18.56 -17.00
C ALA A 417 -4.55 19.14 -16.37
N GLU A 418 -4.26 20.42 -16.65
CA GLU A 418 -3.12 21.13 -16.07
C GLU A 418 -3.17 21.15 -14.53
N LYS A 419 -2.00 21.07 -13.87
CA LYS A 419 -1.87 21.06 -12.40
C LYS A 419 -2.59 19.90 -11.70
N SER A 420 -3.12 18.93 -12.44
CA SER A 420 -3.62 17.68 -11.89
C SER A 420 -2.47 16.78 -11.42
N ILE A 421 -2.80 15.73 -10.68
CA ILE A 421 -1.80 14.73 -10.28
C ILE A 421 -1.19 14.00 -11.48
N LEU A 422 -1.96 13.81 -12.56
CA LEU A 422 -1.47 13.21 -13.80
C LEU A 422 -0.52 14.14 -14.56
N ASP A 423 -0.71 15.47 -14.47
CA ASP A 423 0.21 16.45 -15.07
C ASP A 423 1.56 16.46 -14.32
N GLU A 424 1.54 16.35 -12.99
CA GLU A 424 2.78 16.15 -12.23
C GLU A 424 3.46 14.83 -12.62
N GLN A 425 2.72 13.72 -12.65
CA GLN A 425 3.24 12.40 -13.01
C GLN A 425 3.86 12.39 -14.41
N LEU A 426 3.23 13.08 -15.37
CA LEU A 426 3.77 13.27 -16.72
C LEU A 426 5.13 13.98 -16.71
N ARG A 427 5.26 15.09 -15.97
CA ARG A 427 6.52 15.83 -15.88
C ARG A 427 7.62 15.00 -15.21
N VAL A 428 7.28 14.19 -14.21
CA VAL A 428 8.22 13.25 -13.57
C VAL A 428 8.73 12.22 -14.57
N PHE A 429 7.83 11.61 -15.37
CA PHE A 429 8.22 10.64 -16.38
C PHE A 429 9.04 11.27 -17.52
N GLU A 430 8.72 12.49 -17.93
CA GLU A 430 9.52 13.23 -18.91
C GLU A 430 10.93 13.51 -18.40
N LEU A 431 11.09 13.91 -17.13
CA LEU A 431 12.39 14.14 -16.51
C LEU A 431 13.21 12.85 -16.39
N ALA A 432 12.60 11.75 -15.93
CA ALA A 432 13.25 10.45 -15.86
C ALA A 432 13.69 9.94 -17.25
N MET A 433 12.85 10.17 -18.27
CA MET A 433 13.15 9.87 -19.67
C MET A 433 14.31 10.73 -20.19
N GLU A 434 14.31 12.04 -19.90
CA GLU A 434 15.37 12.98 -20.27
C GLU A 434 16.73 12.49 -19.75
N ILE A 435 16.83 12.25 -18.44
CA ILE A 435 18.06 11.77 -17.78
C ILE A 435 18.52 10.42 -18.39
N SER A 436 17.58 9.48 -18.54
CA SER A 436 17.90 8.15 -19.12
C SER A 436 18.42 8.23 -20.55
N SER A 437 17.94 9.22 -21.31
CA SER A 437 18.26 9.37 -22.73
C SER A 437 19.67 9.88 -23.00
N TYR A 438 20.39 10.44 -22.01
CA TYR A 438 21.75 10.94 -22.21
C TYR A 438 22.70 9.86 -22.72
N GLN A 439 23.26 10.05 -23.91
CA GLN A 439 24.23 9.12 -24.53
C GLN A 439 25.64 9.71 -24.63
N ALA A 440 25.77 11.03 -24.57
CA ALA A 440 27.04 11.72 -24.74
C ALA A 440 27.19 12.87 -23.73
N ILE A 441 28.43 13.15 -23.37
CA ILE A 441 28.78 14.26 -22.48
C ILE A 441 28.84 15.53 -23.32
N SER A 442 28.14 16.57 -22.87
CA SER A 442 28.21 17.91 -23.46
C SER A 442 27.96 18.96 -22.37
N ASP A 443 28.47 20.17 -22.59
CA ASP A 443 28.26 21.28 -21.66
C ASP A 443 26.77 21.58 -21.47
N SER A 444 25.96 21.43 -22.52
CA SER A 444 24.50 21.61 -22.42
C SER A 444 23.86 20.57 -21.51
N MET A 445 24.28 19.30 -21.62
CA MET A 445 23.79 18.23 -20.75
C MET A 445 24.24 18.46 -19.30
N GLU A 446 25.52 18.77 -19.07
CA GLU A 446 26.04 19.03 -17.73
C GLU A 446 25.32 20.22 -17.07
N ASN A 447 25.16 21.33 -17.80
CA ASN A 447 24.42 22.49 -17.32
C ASN A 447 22.93 22.18 -17.04
N ARG A 448 22.32 21.27 -17.83
CA ARG A 448 20.95 20.82 -17.61
C ARG A 448 20.85 19.95 -16.36
N VAL A 449 21.79 19.03 -16.14
CA VAL A 449 21.88 18.23 -14.90
C VAL A 449 22.07 19.12 -13.67
N ALA A 450 22.95 20.12 -13.77
CA ALA A 450 23.14 21.10 -12.71
C ALA A 450 21.85 21.88 -12.38
N TYR A 451 21.10 22.27 -13.41
CA TYR A 451 19.82 22.95 -13.25
C TYR A 451 18.78 22.06 -12.54
N ILE A 452 18.58 20.83 -12.99
CA ILE A 452 17.56 19.94 -12.41
C ILE A 452 17.85 19.64 -10.93
N ARG A 453 19.14 19.49 -10.56
CA ARG A 453 19.55 19.25 -9.17
C ARG A 453 19.29 20.42 -8.22
N GLN A 454 19.29 21.66 -8.72
CA GLN A 454 19.19 22.87 -7.89
C GLN A 454 17.82 23.53 -7.91
N ILE A 455 17.12 23.47 -9.05
CA ILE A 455 15.96 24.34 -9.31
C ILE A 455 14.68 23.53 -9.54
N ASP A 456 14.78 22.26 -9.95
CA ASP A 456 13.59 21.48 -10.28
C ASP A 456 12.93 20.92 -9.01
N ASN A 457 11.76 21.46 -8.66
CA ASN A 457 10.98 21.03 -7.50
C ASN A 457 10.61 19.53 -7.55
N LEU A 458 10.53 18.91 -8.74
CA LEU A 458 10.25 17.47 -8.85
C LEU A 458 11.47 16.65 -8.45
N TYR A 459 12.67 17.13 -8.73
CA TYR A 459 13.92 16.47 -8.34
C TYR A 459 14.03 16.37 -6.82
N GLU A 460 13.66 17.42 -6.10
CA GLU A 460 13.62 17.41 -4.62
C GLU A 460 12.46 16.56 -4.08
N LYS A 461 11.29 16.63 -4.72
CA LYS A 461 10.09 15.92 -4.26
C LYS A 461 10.18 14.40 -4.42
N TYR A 462 10.86 13.91 -5.45
CA TYR A 462 11.02 12.47 -5.72
C TYR A 462 12.47 12.06 -5.43
N GLU A 463 12.71 11.59 -4.21
CA GLU A 463 14.04 11.32 -3.63
C GLU A 463 14.94 10.44 -4.53
N ASP A 464 14.35 9.49 -5.25
CA ASP A 464 15.04 8.57 -6.16
C ASP A 464 15.73 9.28 -7.35
N PHE A 465 15.38 10.53 -7.69
CA PHE A 465 16.06 11.26 -8.75
C PHE A 465 17.55 11.48 -8.49
N THR A 466 17.94 11.58 -7.21
CA THR A 466 19.36 11.74 -6.85
C THR A 466 20.15 10.51 -7.28
N ASP A 467 19.80 9.35 -6.75
CA ASP A 467 20.46 8.08 -7.08
C ASP A 467 20.33 7.74 -8.57
N PHE A 468 19.16 8.01 -9.18
CA PHE A 468 18.92 7.76 -10.60
C PHE A 468 19.84 8.58 -11.52
N THR A 469 19.98 9.88 -11.21
CA THR A 469 20.86 10.77 -11.95
C THR A 469 22.31 10.40 -11.71
N ASP A 470 22.67 10.10 -10.47
CA ASP A 470 24.04 9.80 -10.08
C ASP A 470 24.55 8.51 -10.73
N ASP A 471 23.75 7.44 -10.72
CA ASP A 471 24.07 6.19 -11.42
C ASP A 471 24.19 6.38 -12.94
N LYS A 472 23.28 7.19 -13.52
CA LYS A 472 23.32 7.49 -14.95
C LYS A 472 24.58 8.27 -15.34
N MET A 473 24.92 9.31 -14.58
CA MET A 473 26.08 10.15 -14.82
C MET A 473 27.38 9.39 -14.55
N TYR A 474 27.45 8.60 -13.47
CA TYR A 474 28.55 7.69 -13.20
C TYR A 474 28.84 6.80 -14.41
N LYS A 475 27.81 6.10 -14.92
CA LYS A 475 27.99 5.23 -16.08
C LYS A 475 28.48 6.00 -17.30
N LEU A 476 27.88 7.16 -17.59
CA LEU A 476 28.23 7.96 -18.76
C LEU A 476 29.68 8.46 -18.70
N TYR A 477 30.11 9.02 -17.57
CA TYR A 477 31.50 9.45 -17.37
C TYR A 477 32.47 8.29 -17.44
N LYS A 478 32.15 7.16 -16.78
CA LYS A 478 33.00 5.96 -16.79
C LYS A 478 33.20 5.39 -18.18
N GLN A 479 32.16 5.39 -19.02
CA GLN A 479 32.23 4.92 -20.41
C GLN A 479 33.05 5.84 -21.33
N ASN A 480 33.25 7.10 -20.94
CA ASN A 480 33.98 8.10 -21.71
C ASN A 480 35.36 8.46 -21.10
N GLY A 481 35.83 7.69 -20.10
CA GLY A 481 37.16 7.87 -19.50
C GLY A 481 37.30 9.03 -18.50
N TYR A 482 36.18 9.59 -18.04
CA TYR A 482 36.17 10.62 -16.99
C TYR A 482 36.03 9.96 -15.61
N ASP A 483 37.07 9.26 -15.18
CA ASP A 483 37.10 8.48 -13.93
C ASP A 483 36.93 9.37 -12.69
N GLY A 484 37.50 10.58 -12.73
CA GLY A 484 37.39 11.59 -11.70
C GLY A 484 35.97 12.10 -11.51
N LYS A 485 35.33 12.54 -12.60
CA LYS A 485 33.91 12.92 -12.53
C LYS A 485 33.04 11.75 -12.09
N ALA A 486 33.23 10.57 -12.68
CA ALA A 486 32.46 9.38 -12.31
C ALA A 486 32.56 9.10 -10.81
N PHE A 487 33.77 9.13 -10.23
CA PHE A 487 34.00 8.89 -8.81
C PHE A 487 33.13 9.78 -7.91
N LEU A 488 33.02 11.08 -8.22
CA LEU A 488 32.26 12.03 -7.42
C LEU A 488 30.73 11.82 -7.44
N PHE A 489 30.20 10.98 -8.34
CA PHE A 489 28.78 10.60 -8.33
C PHE A 489 28.47 9.41 -7.41
N GLN A 490 29.48 8.65 -6.98
CA GLN A 490 29.27 7.46 -6.13
C GLN A 490 29.98 7.59 -4.77
N HIS A 491 30.94 8.49 -4.68
CA HIS A 491 31.85 8.62 -3.55
C HIS A 491 32.14 10.08 -3.25
N ARG A 492 32.46 10.35 -1.99
CA ARG A 492 33.03 11.63 -1.61
C ARG A 492 34.52 11.66 -1.90
N VAL A 493 35.06 12.84 -2.25
CA VAL A 493 36.49 13.03 -2.55
C VAL A 493 37.40 12.53 -1.41
N GLU A 494 36.96 12.62 -0.15
CA GLU A 494 37.74 12.18 1.00
C GLU A 494 37.95 10.66 1.07
N GLU A 495 37.12 9.88 0.36
CA GLU A 495 37.26 8.43 0.26
C GLU A 495 38.49 8.01 -0.57
N LEU A 496 39.13 8.93 -1.29
CA LEU A 496 40.41 8.68 -1.96
C LEU A 496 41.60 8.69 -1.00
N LYS A 497 41.48 9.28 0.20
CA LYS A 497 42.62 9.43 1.13
C LYS A 497 43.33 8.13 1.49
N PRO A 498 42.63 7.01 1.81
CA PRO A 498 43.30 5.76 2.17
C PRO A 498 44.05 5.12 1.01
N ASN A 499 43.62 5.38 -0.22
CA ASN A 499 44.23 4.82 -1.43
C ASN A 499 44.10 5.82 -2.61
N PRO A 500 44.98 6.83 -2.67
CA PRO A 500 44.88 7.87 -3.70
C PRO A 500 45.08 7.27 -5.09
N GLN A 501 44.20 7.61 -6.04
CA GLN A 501 44.25 7.14 -7.42
C GLN A 501 44.75 8.25 -8.35
N PRO A 502 45.97 8.16 -8.92
CA PRO A 502 46.59 9.28 -9.64
C PRO A 502 45.76 9.80 -10.81
N ASN A 503 45.18 8.90 -11.61
CA ASN A 503 44.31 9.25 -12.74
C ASN A 503 43.09 10.07 -12.33
N ILE A 504 42.44 9.70 -11.21
CA ILE A 504 41.29 10.42 -10.65
C ILE A 504 41.73 11.79 -10.14
N LEU A 505 42.85 11.85 -9.41
CA LEU A 505 43.37 13.11 -8.86
C LEU A 505 43.75 14.09 -9.98
N ASP A 506 44.47 13.62 -10.99
CA ASP A 506 44.91 14.45 -12.12
C ASP A 506 43.72 15.03 -12.89
N GLU A 507 42.69 14.22 -13.15
CA GLU A 507 41.46 14.69 -13.80
C GLU A 507 40.73 15.74 -12.95
N LEU A 508 40.55 15.49 -11.65
CA LEU A 508 39.85 16.43 -10.76
C LEU A 508 40.62 17.74 -10.60
N ILE A 509 41.96 17.70 -10.51
CA ILE A 509 42.82 18.89 -10.51
C ILE A 509 42.66 19.65 -11.83
N ALA A 510 42.68 18.95 -12.98
CA ALA A 510 42.49 19.58 -14.28
C ALA A 510 41.12 20.26 -14.39
N ILE A 511 40.06 19.66 -13.83
CA ILE A 511 38.73 20.29 -13.76
C ILE A 511 38.77 21.53 -12.87
N CYS A 512 39.38 21.47 -11.68
CA CYS A 512 39.52 22.64 -10.81
C CYS A 512 40.18 23.83 -11.51
N LEU A 513 41.18 23.57 -12.36
CA LEU A 513 41.95 24.58 -13.09
C LEU A 513 41.35 24.97 -14.45
N LYS A 514 40.33 24.26 -14.93
CA LYS A 514 39.71 24.48 -16.24
C LYS A 514 39.04 25.86 -16.30
N PRO A 515 39.37 26.73 -17.27
CA PRO A 515 38.61 27.94 -17.52
C PRO A 515 37.24 27.59 -18.14
N GLY A 516 36.18 28.28 -17.72
CA GLY A 516 34.83 28.06 -18.27
C GLY A 516 34.23 26.70 -17.92
N ARG A 517 34.31 26.31 -16.64
CA ARG A 517 33.64 25.11 -16.12
C ARG A 517 32.14 25.14 -16.40
N THR A 518 31.55 23.98 -16.61
CA THR A 518 30.10 23.84 -16.60
C THR A 518 29.56 24.03 -15.18
N ARG A 519 28.28 24.35 -15.06
CA ARG A 519 27.63 24.49 -13.75
C ARG A 519 27.68 23.20 -12.93
N LEU A 520 27.71 22.04 -13.60
CA LEU A 520 27.83 20.75 -12.90
C LEU A 520 29.26 20.53 -12.43
N GLU A 521 30.25 20.87 -13.25
CA GLU A 521 31.65 20.86 -12.81
C GLU A 521 31.83 21.77 -11.60
N ASP A 522 31.27 22.99 -11.61
CA ASP A 522 31.25 23.87 -10.43
C ASP A 522 30.59 23.18 -9.23
N GLN A 523 29.44 22.53 -9.38
CA GLN A 523 28.80 21.80 -8.28
C GLN A 523 29.66 20.64 -7.73
N LEU A 524 30.38 19.93 -8.60
CA LEU A 524 31.21 18.78 -8.23
C LEU A 524 32.47 19.23 -7.48
N VAL A 525 33.10 20.33 -7.89
CA VAL A 525 34.39 20.79 -7.32
C VAL A 525 34.26 21.99 -6.36
N ALA A 526 33.06 22.56 -6.17
CA ALA A 526 32.82 23.74 -5.33
C ALA A 526 31.95 23.48 -4.10
N ARG A 527 32.28 22.44 -3.30
CA ARG A 527 32.04 22.52 -1.85
C ARG A 527 33.14 23.37 -1.16
N GLY A 528 33.33 24.60 -1.65
CA GLY A 528 34.12 25.68 -1.05
C GLY A 528 35.60 25.77 -1.48
N ASP A 529 35.96 26.90 -2.12
CA ASP A 529 37.27 27.57 -2.28
C ASP A 529 38.55 26.73 -2.51
N SER A 530 39.72 27.38 -2.54
CA SER A 530 41.06 26.79 -2.70
C SER A 530 41.29 25.51 -1.90
N THR A 531 40.49 25.27 -0.86
CA THR A 531 40.42 24.03 -0.07
C THR A 531 40.15 22.74 -0.85
N PHE A 532 39.30 22.71 -1.88
CA PHE A 532 39.07 21.46 -2.63
C PHE A 532 40.27 21.11 -3.51
N LEU A 533 40.84 22.10 -4.21
CA LEU A 533 42.06 21.91 -5.00
C LEU A 533 43.24 21.52 -4.09
N ASN A 534 43.42 22.23 -2.97
CA ASN A 534 44.48 21.90 -2.00
C ASN A 534 44.33 20.48 -1.46
N LEU A 535 43.11 20.03 -1.19
CA LEU A 535 42.86 18.65 -0.76
C LEU A 535 43.32 17.62 -1.82
N LEU A 536 43.08 17.89 -3.10
CA LEU A 536 43.54 17.01 -4.19
C LEU A 536 45.07 17.04 -4.33
N LEU A 537 45.68 18.23 -4.26
CA LEU A 537 47.13 18.41 -4.32
C LEU A 537 47.82 17.71 -3.14
N ASP A 538 47.28 17.83 -1.93
CA ASP A 538 47.79 17.13 -0.73
C ASP A 538 47.74 15.60 -0.90
N MET A 539 46.63 15.07 -1.41
CA MET A 539 46.51 13.63 -1.69
C MET A 539 47.50 13.17 -2.76
N LYS A 540 47.72 13.99 -3.80
CA LYS A 540 48.69 13.69 -4.87
C LYS A 540 50.13 13.76 -4.35
N ALA A 541 50.49 14.79 -3.59
CA ALA A 541 51.80 14.92 -2.96
C ALA A 541 52.08 13.73 -2.02
N THR A 542 51.10 13.35 -1.19
CA THR A 542 51.19 12.18 -0.30
C THR A 542 51.43 10.88 -1.09
N TYR A 543 50.71 10.69 -2.21
CA TYR A 543 50.92 9.55 -3.10
C TYR A 543 52.34 9.53 -3.69
N LEU A 544 52.84 10.67 -4.18
CA LEU A 544 54.18 10.78 -4.76
C LEU A 544 55.27 10.52 -3.72
N MET A 545 55.12 11.05 -2.50
CA MET A 545 56.03 10.79 -1.38
C MET A 545 56.07 9.30 -1.02
N ASN A 546 54.92 8.61 -0.99
CA ASN A 546 54.85 7.17 -0.73
C ASN A 546 55.53 6.33 -1.82
N ASN A 547 55.70 6.89 -3.03
CA ASN A 547 56.42 6.26 -4.14
C ASN A 547 57.86 6.79 -4.32
N TYR A 548 58.41 7.48 -3.31
CA TYR A 548 59.76 8.04 -3.30
C TYR A 548 60.02 9.12 -4.38
N GLN A 549 58.97 9.78 -4.89
CA GLN A 549 59.06 10.84 -5.89
C GLN A 549 59.01 12.23 -5.23
N PHE A 550 59.98 12.53 -4.37
CA PHE A 550 59.95 13.73 -3.52
C PHE A 550 60.02 15.06 -4.28
N GLU A 551 60.77 15.13 -5.38
CA GLU A 551 60.85 16.34 -6.22
C GLU A 551 59.49 16.65 -6.86
N ALA A 552 58.86 15.64 -7.47
CA ALA A 552 57.52 15.78 -8.04
C ALA A 552 56.45 16.09 -6.97
N ALA A 553 56.60 15.57 -5.75
CA ALA A 553 55.72 15.91 -4.64
C ALA A 553 55.84 17.39 -4.25
N LEU A 554 57.05 17.95 -4.26
CA LEU A 554 57.31 19.36 -3.96
C LEU A 554 56.77 20.29 -5.05
N GLU A 555 56.81 19.89 -6.31
CA GLU A 555 56.21 20.64 -7.44
C GLU A 555 54.68 20.61 -7.45
N THR A 556 54.06 19.68 -6.72
CA THR A 556 52.59 19.54 -6.62
C THR A 556 52.01 20.44 -5.53
N MET A 557 52.80 20.83 -4.53
CA MET A 557 52.43 21.73 -3.43
C MET A 557 52.60 23.20 -3.84
#